data_AF-X1V787-F1
#
_entry.id   AF-X1V787-F1
#
_cell.length_a   1.000
_cell.length_b   1.000
_cell.length_c   1.000
_cell.angle_alpha   90.00
_cell.angle_beta   90.00
_cell.angle_gamma   90.00
#
_symmetry.space_group_name_H-M   'P 1'
#
loop_
_entity.id
_entity.type
_entity.pdbx_description
1 polymer ?
#
loop_
_entity_poly.entity_id
_entity_poly.type
_entity_poly.pdbx_seq_one_letter_code
_entity_poly.pdbx_strand_id
1 'polypeptide(L)'
;MAFEIPKTLYSGKIREIKLGKGDKGVTVGGETSYPLYLFEGEMPNLPKIAMEVWDCPPDEWTEAALEPFQGVTDDPVAWAKKCIDDYGAEMIALQLVSTDPNGLNRGTDEAAE
;
A
#
# COMPACT_ATOMS: atom_id res chain seq x y z
N MET A 1 45.28 12.84 -7.83
CA MET A 1 44.64 11.57 -7.40
C MET A 1 43.23 11.56 -7.95
N ALA A 2 42.77 10.42 -8.48
CA ALA A 2 41.36 10.27 -8.80
C ALA A 2 40.56 10.13 -7.51
N PHE A 3 39.40 10.78 -7.43
CA PHE A 3 38.47 10.62 -6.32
C PHE A 3 37.72 9.29 -6.49
N GLU A 4 37.57 8.54 -5.39
CA GLU A 4 36.82 7.30 -5.34
C GLU A 4 35.73 7.44 -4.27
N ILE A 5 34.49 7.09 -4.61
CA ILE A 5 33.37 7.20 -3.67
C ILE A 5 33.50 6.06 -2.64
N PRO A 6 33.58 6.38 -1.33
CA PRO A 6 33.63 5.34 -0.30
C PRO A 6 32.32 4.54 -0.30
N LYS A 7 32.44 3.22 -0.21
CA LYS A 7 31.30 2.29 -0.19
C LYS A 7 31.25 1.53 1.12
N THR A 8 30.04 1.27 1.61
CA THR A 8 29.81 0.41 2.78
C THR A 8 29.59 -1.04 2.35
N LEU A 9 30.20 -1.99 3.06
CA LEU A 9 29.95 -3.42 2.86
C LEU A 9 28.79 -3.88 3.75
N TYR A 10 27.71 -4.35 3.12
CA TYR A 10 26.54 -4.88 3.79
C TYR A 10 26.62 -6.41 3.86
N SER A 11 26.39 -6.99 5.04
CA SER A 11 26.43 -8.45 5.26
C SER A 11 25.09 -9.15 5.00
N GLY A 12 24.05 -8.40 4.67
CA GLY A 12 22.71 -8.92 4.45
C GLY A 12 21.93 -8.08 3.43
N LYS A 13 20.78 -8.62 3.03
CA LYS A 13 19.81 -7.95 2.16
C LYS A 13 18.43 -7.98 2.79
N ILE A 14 17.60 -7.01 2.44
CA ILE A 14 16.19 -7.02 2.81
C ILE A 14 15.52 -8.20 2.10
N ARG A 15 14.65 -8.91 2.83
CA ARG A 15 13.93 -10.06 2.28
C ARG A 15 12.91 -9.58 1.26
N GLU A 16 12.90 -10.22 0.10
CA GLU A 16 11.85 -10.03 -0.89
C GLU A 16 10.55 -10.70 -0.44
N ILE A 17 9.44 -9.98 -0.55
CA ILE A 17 8.10 -10.44 -0.21
C ILE A 17 7.21 -10.23 -1.42
N LYS A 18 6.52 -11.30 -1.84
CA LYS A 18 5.50 -11.26 -2.89
C LYS A 18 4.11 -11.21 -2.28
N LEU A 19 3.37 -10.15 -2.60
CA LEU A 19 1.98 -9.93 -2.24
C LEU A 19 1.10 -10.25 -3.45
N GLY A 20 0.00 -10.98 -3.24
CA GLY A 20 -0.91 -11.38 -4.32
C GLY A 20 -0.42 -12.55 -5.18
N LYS A 21 -1.17 -12.85 -6.24
CA LYS A 21 -0.94 -13.99 -7.16
C LYS A 21 -1.10 -13.55 -8.61
N GLY A 22 -0.48 -14.29 -9.53
CA GLY A 22 -0.56 -14.04 -10.97
C GLY A 22 0.01 -12.68 -11.37
N ASP A 23 -0.58 -12.11 -12.42
CA ASP A 23 -0.14 -10.84 -13.03
C ASP A 23 -0.38 -9.61 -12.13
N LYS A 24 -1.22 -9.75 -11.10
CA LYS A 24 -1.49 -8.71 -10.09
C LYS A 24 -0.55 -8.80 -8.87
N GLY A 25 0.44 -9.68 -8.91
CA GLY A 25 1.37 -9.86 -7.80
C GLY A 25 2.39 -8.72 -7.73
N VAL A 26 2.56 -8.13 -6.55
CA VAL A 26 3.54 -7.07 -6.28
C VAL A 26 4.67 -7.63 -5.42
N THR A 27 5.91 -7.29 -5.77
CA THR A 27 7.10 -7.68 -4.98
C THR A 27 7.72 -6.45 -4.35
N VAL A 28 8.07 -6.55 -3.07
CA VAL A 28 8.74 -5.50 -2.29
C VAL A 28 9.98 -6.06 -1.60
N GLY A 29 10.93 -5.19 -1.24
CA GLY A 29 12.17 -5.58 -0.59
C GLY A 29 13.29 -5.90 -1.58
N GLY A 30 14.32 -6.60 -1.12
CA GLY A 30 15.48 -7.01 -1.93
C GLY A 30 16.64 -6.04 -1.91
N GLU A 31 16.53 -4.93 -1.17
CA GLU A 31 17.57 -3.90 -1.10
C GLU A 31 18.84 -4.44 -0.44
N THR A 32 20.00 -4.05 -0.99
CA THR A 32 21.33 -4.43 -0.48
C THR A 32 22.16 -3.25 0.01
N SER A 33 21.52 -2.09 0.18
CA SER A 33 22.11 -0.84 0.69
C SER A 33 21.05 0.02 1.38
N TYR A 34 21.44 1.19 1.87
CA TYR A 34 20.49 2.20 2.33
C TYR A 34 19.53 2.68 1.21
N PRO A 35 18.36 3.26 1.58
CA PRO A 35 17.40 3.77 0.62
C PRO A 35 18.03 4.72 -0.40
N LEU A 36 17.85 4.42 -1.69
CA LEU A 36 18.34 5.21 -2.83
C LEU A 36 19.88 5.29 -2.99
N TYR A 37 20.66 4.53 -2.22
CA TYR A 37 22.14 4.50 -2.31
C TYR A 37 22.62 3.56 -3.44
N LEU A 38 22.12 3.79 -4.66
CA LEU A 38 22.34 2.92 -5.83
C LEU A 38 23.80 2.90 -6.33
N PHE A 39 24.67 3.76 -5.79
CA PHE A 39 26.10 3.76 -6.10
C PHE A 39 26.85 2.62 -5.37
N GLU A 40 26.27 2.08 -4.30
CA GLU A 40 26.90 1.06 -3.44
C GLU A 40 26.03 -0.17 -3.16
N GLY A 41 24.83 -0.25 -3.72
CA GLY A 41 24.00 -1.45 -3.66
C GLY A 41 22.85 -1.44 -4.66
N GLU A 42 22.04 -2.49 -4.63
CA GLU A 42 20.89 -2.68 -5.49
C GLU A 42 19.59 -2.41 -4.72
N MET A 43 18.60 -1.89 -5.44
CA MET A 43 17.23 -1.69 -4.96
C MET A 43 16.29 -2.16 -6.09
N PRO A 44 16.10 -3.49 -6.22
CA PRO A 44 15.44 -4.08 -7.38
C PRO A 44 13.95 -3.74 -7.46
N ASN A 45 13.33 -3.43 -6.32
CA ASN A 45 11.92 -3.06 -6.22
C ASN A 45 11.80 -1.62 -5.71
N LEU A 46 11.02 -0.80 -6.41
CA LEU A 46 10.68 0.55 -5.94
C LEU A 46 9.68 0.48 -4.76
N PRO A 47 9.65 1.50 -3.88
CA PRO A 47 8.64 1.59 -2.84
C PRO A 47 7.24 1.59 -3.49
N LYS A 48 6.31 0.91 -2.84
CA LYS A 48 4.94 0.73 -3.35
C LYS A 48 3.96 1.49 -2.49
N ILE A 49 2.96 2.10 -3.13
CA ILE A 49 1.90 2.85 -2.46
C ILE A 49 0.61 2.05 -2.60
N ALA A 50 -0.01 1.77 -1.45
CA ALA A 50 -1.38 1.26 -1.40
C ALA A 50 -2.33 2.39 -1.03
N MET A 51 -3.52 2.38 -1.62
CA MET A 51 -4.58 3.31 -1.23
C MET A 51 -5.56 2.64 -0.28
N GLU A 52 -5.96 3.39 0.75
CA GLU A 52 -6.90 2.96 1.77
C GLU A 52 -8.32 2.96 1.23
N VAL A 53 -9.07 1.92 1.58
CA VAL A 53 -10.51 1.78 1.31
C VAL A 53 -11.16 1.22 2.56
N TRP A 54 -12.25 1.83 3.02
CA TRP A 54 -13.00 1.32 4.18
C TRP A 54 -14.19 0.49 3.71
N ASP A 55 -14.60 -0.47 4.54
CA ASP A 55 -15.78 -1.31 4.36
C ASP A 55 -17.11 -0.64 4.78
N CYS A 56 -17.01 0.59 5.30
CA CYS A 56 -18.13 1.47 5.61
C CYS A 56 -17.78 2.93 5.30
N PRO A 57 -18.79 3.80 5.08
CA PRO A 57 -18.55 5.22 4.90
C PRO A 57 -17.75 5.82 6.07
N PRO A 58 -16.72 6.65 5.79
CA PRO A 58 -15.94 7.31 6.83
C PRO A 58 -16.71 8.50 7.41
N ASP A 59 -17.02 8.45 8.71
CA ASP A 59 -17.72 9.55 9.40
C ASP A 59 -16.78 10.67 9.90
N GLU A 60 -15.51 10.34 10.17
CA GLU A 60 -14.56 11.26 10.82
C GLU A 60 -13.53 11.87 9.85
N TRP A 61 -13.63 11.56 8.56
CA TRP A 61 -12.70 12.11 7.58
C TRP A 61 -13.01 13.57 7.29
N THR A 62 -11.97 14.39 7.26
CA THR A 62 -12.08 15.79 6.83
C THR A 62 -12.51 15.88 5.38
N GLU A 63 -13.26 16.93 5.02
CA GLU A 63 -13.80 17.14 3.67
C GLU A 63 -12.73 17.05 2.56
N ALA A 64 -11.54 17.63 2.77
CA ALA A 64 -10.45 17.58 1.81
C ALA A 64 -9.92 16.15 1.54
N ALA A 65 -10.04 15.24 2.50
CA ALA A 65 -9.70 13.84 2.33
C ALA A 65 -10.81 13.05 1.60
N LEU A 66 -12.07 13.51 1.73
CA LEU A 66 -13.24 12.88 1.07
C LEU A 66 -13.45 13.35 -0.36
N GLU A 67 -13.09 14.58 -0.68
CA GLU A 67 -13.27 15.20 -2.00
C GLU A 67 -12.84 14.29 -3.17
N PRO A 68 -11.65 13.64 -3.15
CA PRO A 68 -11.24 12.74 -4.23
C PRO A 68 -12.18 11.54 -4.40
N PHE A 69 -12.77 11.05 -3.32
CA PHE A 69 -13.57 9.83 -3.28
C PHE A 69 -15.08 10.09 -3.29
N GLN A 70 -15.52 11.32 -3.54
CA GLN A 70 -16.93 11.66 -3.61
C GLN A 70 -17.69 10.74 -4.58
N GLY A 71 -18.82 10.22 -4.10
CA GLY A 71 -19.72 9.33 -4.85
C GLY A 71 -19.32 7.85 -4.87
N VAL A 72 -18.26 7.45 -4.15
CA VAL A 72 -17.87 6.02 -4.05
C VAL A 72 -17.62 5.54 -2.61
N THR A 73 -17.61 6.41 -1.60
CA THR A 73 -17.23 6.03 -0.22
C THR A 73 -18.21 5.08 0.49
N ASP A 74 -19.40 4.88 -0.07
CA ASP A 74 -20.41 3.92 0.39
C ASP A 74 -20.34 2.55 -0.31
N ASP A 75 -19.53 2.42 -1.36
CA ASP A 75 -19.27 1.17 -2.07
C ASP A 75 -17.75 0.89 -2.10
N PRO A 76 -17.25 0.00 -1.21
CA PRO A 76 -15.83 -0.32 -1.14
C PRO A 76 -15.26 -0.86 -2.46
N VAL A 77 -16.07 -1.53 -3.28
CA VAL A 77 -15.64 -2.06 -4.58
C VAL A 77 -15.49 -0.92 -5.59
N ALA A 78 -16.45 0.00 -5.65
CA ALA A 78 -16.35 1.19 -6.49
C ALA A 78 -15.19 2.09 -6.07
N TRP A 79 -14.98 2.25 -4.75
CA TRP A 79 -13.86 3.01 -4.19
C TRP A 79 -12.52 2.38 -4.58
N ALA A 80 -12.36 1.07 -4.38
CA ALA A 80 -11.15 0.36 -4.78
C ALA A 80 -10.86 0.49 -6.30
N LYS A 81 -11.90 0.40 -7.15
CA LYS A 81 -11.75 0.63 -8.59
C LYS A 81 -11.30 2.05 -8.88
N LYS A 82 -11.89 3.06 -8.24
CA LYS A 82 -11.46 4.46 -8.38
C LYS A 82 -9.99 4.64 -8.01
N CYS A 83 -9.55 4.05 -6.89
CA CYS A 83 -8.14 4.06 -6.49
C CYS A 83 -7.22 3.48 -7.57
N ILE A 84 -7.62 2.40 -8.24
CA ILE A 84 -6.83 1.76 -9.29
C ILE A 84 -6.87 2.58 -10.58
N ASP A 85 -8.07 2.89 -11.07
CA ASP A 85 -8.31 3.41 -12.41
C ASP A 85 -7.95 4.89 -12.54
N ASP A 86 -8.25 5.70 -11.51
CA ASP A 86 -8.05 7.16 -11.54
C ASP A 86 -6.72 7.57 -10.90
N TYR A 87 -6.29 6.86 -9.85
CA TYR A 87 -5.12 7.24 -9.04
C TYR A 87 -3.91 6.30 -9.21
N GLY A 88 -4.05 5.20 -9.95
CA GLY A 88 -2.94 4.30 -10.24
C GLY A 88 -2.49 3.46 -9.04
N ALA A 89 -3.37 3.16 -8.10
CA ALA A 89 -3.05 2.32 -6.95
C ALA A 89 -2.59 0.93 -7.41
N GLU A 90 -1.36 0.56 -7.03
CA GLU A 90 -0.81 -0.78 -7.30
C GLU A 90 -1.33 -1.82 -6.31
N MET A 91 -1.83 -1.37 -5.16
CA MET A 91 -2.36 -2.19 -4.08
C MET A 91 -3.50 -1.46 -3.38
N ILE A 92 -4.42 -2.23 -2.80
CA ILE A 92 -5.50 -1.72 -1.95
C ILE A 92 -5.28 -2.18 -0.52
N ALA A 93 -5.34 -1.23 0.41
CA ALA A 93 -5.39 -1.50 1.84
C ALA A 93 -6.84 -1.42 2.31
N LEU A 94 -7.55 -2.55 2.23
CA LEU A 94 -8.91 -2.66 2.75
C LEU A 94 -8.87 -2.64 4.28
N GLN A 95 -9.57 -1.68 4.88
CA GLN A 95 -9.77 -1.61 6.33
C GLN A 95 -11.20 -2.01 6.68
N LEU A 96 -11.30 -3.03 7.53
CA LEU A 96 -12.56 -3.55 8.05
C LEU A 96 -12.99 -2.77 9.30
N VAL A 97 -13.15 -1.46 9.16
CA VAL A 97 -13.49 -0.53 10.26
C VAL A 97 -14.83 -0.89 10.90
N SER A 98 -15.78 -1.38 10.10
CA SER A 98 -17.12 -1.75 10.58
C SER A 98 -17.13 -2.90 11.60
N THR A 99 -16.02 -3.64 11.74
CA THR A 99 -15.89 -4.77 12.68
C THR A 99 -15.55 -4.34 14.12
N ASP A 100 -15.35 -3.05 14.38
CA ASP A 100 -15.14 -2.54 15.74
C ASP A 100 -16.37 -2.87 16.63
N PRO A 101 -16.19 -3.61 17.75
CA PRO A 101 -17.27 -3.91 18.69
C PRO A 101 -17.93 -2.69 19.34
N ASN A 102 -17.25 -1.53 19.36
CA ASN A 102 -17.79 -0.27 19.86
C ASN A 102 -18.42 0.59 18.75
N GLY A 103 -18.24 0.21 17.48
CA GLY A 103 -18.79 0.87 16.32
C GLY A 103 -19.99 0.10 15.77
N LEU A 104 -19.91 -0.27 14.48
CA LEU A 104 -20.97 -1.01 13.80
C LEU A 104 -21.03 -2.49 14.23
N ASN A 105 -19.93 -3.03 14.79
CA ASN A 105 -19.84 -4.40 15.28
C ASN A 105 -20.36 -5.44 14.27
N ARG A 106 -20.02 -5.26 12.98
CA ARG A 106 -20.40 -6.21 11.92
C ARG A 106 -19.77 -7.58 12.17
N GLY A 107 -20.52 -8.62 11.86
CA GLY A 107 -20.07 -10.00 12.04
C GLY A 107 -18.99 -10.41 11.04
N THR A 108 -18.31 -11.52 11.32
CA THR A 108 -17.27 -12.06 10.44
C THR A 108 -17.78 -12.44 9.06
N ASP A 109 -19.05 -12.83 8.95
CA ASP A 109 -19.65 -13.25 7.68
C ASP A 109 -19.84 -12.06 6.73
N GLU A 110 -20.31 -10.91 7.24
CA GLU A 110 -20.39 -9.66 6.45
C GLU A 110 -19.00 -9.14 6.10
N ALA A 111 -18.03 -9.25 7.01
CA ALA A 111 -16.66 -8.77 6.76
C ALA A 111 -15.91 -9.59 5.70
N ALA A 112 -16.36 -10.80 5.42
CA ALA A 112 -15.75 -11.72 4.46
C ALA A 112 -16.41 -11.69 3.07
N GLU A 113 -17.57 -11.04 2.92
CA GLU A 113 -18.31 -10.85 1.66
C GLU A 113 -17.65 -9.80 0.75
#